data_AF-A0A8X6M0S9-F1
#
_entry.id   AF-A0A8X6M0S9-F1
#
_cell.length_a   1.000
_cell.length_b   1.000
_cell.length_c   1.000
_cell.angle_alpha   90.00
_cell.angle_beta   90.00
_cell.angle_gamma   90.00
#
_symmetry.space_group_name_H-M   'P 1'
#
loop_
_entity.id
_entity.type
_entity.pdbx_description
1 polymer ?
#
loop_
_entity_poly.entity_id
_entity_poly.type
_entity_poly.pdbx_seq_one_letter_code
_entity_poly.pdbx_strand_id
1 'polypeptide(L)'
;MTEICEFKKHYMDIRLDFGEKYNNPEISMDLAQFKYAIFLALKSLHGDMGCSVPVDVLKYRSDDRRAFIRFPSKELVKVWSALTLFSSYQDLGCMFRVYKVTPLLANLNLNSNIYKHKEKEKCTD
;
A
#
# COMPACT_ATOMS: atom_id res chain seq x y z
N MET A 1 -18.45 -28.83 2.45
CA MET A 1 -17.83 -28.09 1.32
C MET A 1 -17.98 -26.62 1.65
N THR A 2 -16.99 -26.04 2.33
CA THR A 2 -17.08 -24.67 2.85
C THR A 2 -16.99 -23.73 1.65
N GLU A 3 -18.05 -22.99 1.36
CA GLU A 3 -17.97 -21.85 0.43
C GLU A 3 -17.05 -20.81 1.06
N ILE A 4 -15.77 -20.86 0.71
CA ILE A 4 -14.83 -19.80 1.05
C ILE A 4 -15.27 -18.61 0.20
N CYS A 5 -15.89 -17.61 0.82
CA CYS A 5 -16.19 -16.34 0.18
C CYS A 5 -14.86 -15.66 -0.17
N GLU A 6 -14.33 -15.95 -1.36
CA GLU A 6 -13.09 -15.36 -1.83
C GLU A 6 -13.35 -13.91 -2.24
N PHE A 7 -12.73 -12.97 -1.54
CA PHE A 7 -12.76 -11.57 -1.96
C PHE A 7 -12.10 -11.45 -3.33
N LYS A 8 -12.77 -10.84 -4.31
CA LYS A 8 -12.23 -10.69 -5.67
C LYS A 8 -11.13 -9.63 -5.78
N LYS A 9 -11.13 -8.64 -4.88
CA LYS A 9 -10.19 -7.51 -4.88
C LYS A 9 -9.66 -7.27 -3.47
N HIS A 10 -8.44 -6.78 -3.42
CA HIS A 10 -7.82 -6.23 -2.21
C HIS A 10 -7.52 -4.75 -2.41
N TYR A 11 -7.44 -4.07 -1.29
CA TYR A 11 -7.11 -2.66 -1.20
C TYR A 11 -5.90 -2.47 -0.30
N MET A 12 -5.02 -1.55 -0.68
CA MET A 12 -3.86 -1.17 0.12
C MET A 12 -3.79 0.32 0.30
N ASP A 13 -3.38 0.71 1.50
CA ASP A 13 -2.98 2.06 1.86
C ASP A 13 -1.45 2.14 1.83
N ILE A 14 -0.92 2.91 0.88
CA ILE A 14 0.51 2.98 0.60
C ILE A 14 1.00 4.42 0.54
N ARG A 15 2.27 4.65 0.89
CA ARG A 15 2.97 5.92 0.70
C ARG A 15 4.32 5.69 0.05
N LEU A 16 4.70 6.55 -0.88
CA LEU A 16 6.08 6.60 -1.40
C LEU A 16 6.89 7.64 -0.63
N ASP A 17 7.94 7.21 0.05
CA ASP A 17 8.81 8.04 0.87
C ASP A 17 10.21 8.10 0.23
N PHE A 18 10.77 9.31 0.09
CA PHE A 18 12.13 9.54 -0.41
C PHE A 18 13.13 9.82 0.71
N GLY A 19 12.81 9.42 1.94
CA GLY A 19 13.62 9.72 3.12
C GLY A 19 13.44 11.15 3.61
N GLU A 20 12.25 11.74 3.47
CA GLU A 20 12.00 13.12 3.92
C GLU A 20 12.29 13.30 5.43
N LYS A 21 12.17 12.23 6.21
CA LYS A 21 12.55 12.19 7.64
C LYS A 21 14.05 12.38 7.89
N TYR A 22 14.89 12.32 6.86
CA TYR A 22 16.35 12.41 6.89
C TYR A 22 16.86 13.67 6.18
N ASN A 23 16.06 14.75 6.13
CA ASN A 23 16.39 16.04 5.50
C ASN A 23 16.53 16.01 3.97
N ASN A 24 15.97 15.01 3.29
CA ASN A 24 15.86 15.04 1.84
C ASN A 24 14.79 16.06 1.40
N PRO A 25 14.99 16.76 0.27
CA PRO A 25 14.01 17.69 -0.26
C PRO A 25 12.69 16.96 -0.55
N GLU A 26 11.58 17.62 -0.23
CA GLU A 26 10.26 17.08 -0.50
C GLU A 26 10.03 17.04 -2.02
N ILE A 27 10.01 15.83 -2.57
CA ILE A 27 9.81 15.61 -4.00
C ILE A 27 8.31 15.67 -4.28
N SER A 28 7.87 16.73 -4.97
CA SER A 28 6.52 16.81 -5.50
C SER A 28 6.36 15.76 -6.59
N MET A 29 5.32 14.94 -6.48
CA MET A 29 4.99 13.92 -7.45
C MET A 29 3.52 14.07 -7.84
N ASP A 30 3.21 13.97 -9.13
CA ASP A 30 1.83 13.95 -9.60
C ASP A 30 1.24 12.52 -9.59
N LEU A 31 -0.06 12.40 -9.88
CA LEU A 31 -0.73 11.09 -9.93
C LEU A 31 -0.14 10.17 -11.01
N ALA A 32 0.31 10.71 -12.14
CA ALA A 32 0.82 9.93 -13.27
C ALA A 32 2.20 9.34 -12.94
N GLN A 33 3.09 10.14 -12.37
CA GLN A 33 4.39 9.74 -11.86
C GLN A 33 4.25 8.71 -10.74
N PHE A 34 3.29 8.88 -9.83
CA PHE A 34 3.03 7.91 -8.77
C PHE A 34 2.54 6.56 -9.33
N LYS A 35 1.62 6.59 -10.29
CA LYS A 35 1.19 5.38 -11.02
C LYS A 35 2.36 4.71 -11.74
N TYR A 36 3.23 5.52 -12.35
CA TYR A 36 4.42 5.02 -13.03
C TYR A 36 5.41 4.39 -12.06
N ALA A 37 5.57 4.92 -10.84
CA ALA A 37 6.39 4.31 -9.80
C ALA A 37 5.86 2.92 -9.38
N ILE A 38 4.53 2.76 -9.24
CA ILE A 38 3.92 1.44 -8.99
C ILE A 38 4.19 0.49 -10.15
N PHE A 39 4.02 0.96 -11.39
CA PHE A 39 4.30 0.19 -12.59
C PHE A 39 5.76 -0.26 -12.64
N LEU A 40 6.70 0.63 -12.35
CA LEU A 40 8.14 0.32 -12.29
C LEU A 40 8.46 -0.68 -11.19
N ALA A 41 7.84 -0.57 -10.01
CA ALA A 41 8.02 -1.54 -8.94
C ALA A 41 7.61 -2.95 -9.38
N LEU A 42 6.44 -3.07 -10.03
CA LEU A 42 5.95 -4.34 -10.58
C LEU A 42 6.85 -4.87 -11.68
N LYS A 43 7.30 -3.99 -12.59
CA LYS A 43 8.21 -4.35 -13.69
C LYS A 43 9.57 -4.81 -13.18
N SER A 44 10.12 -4.13 -12.19
CA SER A 44 11.46 -4.40 -11.67
C SER A 44 11.54 -5.76 -10.99
N LEU A 45 10.49 -6.19 -10.29
CA LEU A 45 10.50 -7.47 -9.57
C LEU A 45 9.96 -8.63 -10.40
N HIS A 46 8.89 -8.41 -11.18
CA HIS A 46 8.15 -9.49 -11.88
C HIS A 46 8.25 -9.39 -13.41
N GLY A 47 9.04 -8.47 -13.94
CA GLY A 47 9.18 -8.24 -15.38
C GLY A 47 7.89 -7.77 -16.05
N ASP A 48 7.76 -8.03 -17.35
CA ASP A 48 6.58 -7.61 -18.14
C ASP A 48 5.28 -8.30 -17.70
N MET A 49 5.38 -9.46 -17.03
CA MET A 49 4.24 -10.13 -16.41
C MET A 49 3.72 -9.34 -15.20
N GLY A 50 4.60 -8.66 -14.46
CA GLY A 50 4.23 -7.74 -13.38
C GLY A 50 3.44 -6.54 -13.88
N CYS A 51 3.84 -6.00 -15.03
CA CYS A 51 3.15 -4.88 -15.69
C CYS A 51 1.70 -5.18 -16.06
N SER A 52 1.37 -6.46 -16.28
CA SER A 52 0.02 -6.90 -16.64
C SER A 52 -0.95 -6.92 -15.44
N VAL A 53 -0.45 -6.72 -14.21
CA VAL A 53 -1.29 -6.67 -13.01
C VAL A 53 -2.12 -5.39 -13.01
N PRO A 54 -3.47 -5.47 -13.02
CA PRO A 54 -4.31 -4.28 -13.02
C PRO A 54 -4.33 -3.66 -11.62
N VAL A 55 -3.62 -2.55 -11.47
CA VAL A 55 -3.59 -1.74 -10.24
C VAL A 55 -4.26 -0.40 -10.49
N ASP A 56 -5.35 -0.15 -9.78
CA ASP A 56 -6.07 1.13 -9.82
C ASP A 56 -5.72 1.98 -8.61
N VAL A 57 -5.42 3.27 -8.83
CA VAL A 57 -5.30 4.26 -7.74
C VAL A 57 -6.66 4.90 -7.51
N LEU A 58 -7.26 4.65 -6.35
CA LEU A 58 -8.60 5.14 -5.98
C LEU A 58 -8.58 6.56 -5.44
N LYS A 59 -7.54 6.87 -4.65
CA LYS A 59 -7.33 8.18 -4.03
C LYS A 59 -5.84 8.40 -3.96
N TYR A 60 -5.41 9.60 -4.34
CA TYR A 60 -4.02 10.04 -4.22
C TYR A 60 -3.98 11.39 -3.53
N ARG A 61 -3.04 11.54 -2.61
CA ARG A 61 -2.73 12.79 -1.94
C ARG A 61 -1.29 13.16 -2.28
N SER A 62 -1.13 14.25 -3.01
CA SER A 62 0.18 14.77 -3.43
C SER A 62 1.04 15.21 -2.26
N ASP A 63 0.41 15.77 -1.22
CA ASP A 63 1.10 16.38 -0.08
C ASP A 63 2.05 15.39 0.64
N ASP A 64 1.64 14.14 0.78
CA ASP A 64 2.45 13.10 1.45
C ASP A 64 2.71 11.86 0.59
N ARG A 65 2.41 11.95 -0.72
CA ARG A 65 2.50 10.85 -1.70
C ARG A 65 1.82 9.56 -1.20
N ARG A 66 0.70 9.70 -0.49
CA ARG A 66 -0.10 8.56 0.00
C ARG A 66 -1.27 8.28 -0.93
N ALA A 67 -1.53 7.00 -1.15
CA ALA A 67 -2.58 6.54 -2.02
C ALA A 67 -3.29 5.30 -1.50
N PHE A 68 -4.55 5.18 -1.91
CA PHE A 68 -5.30 3.94 -1.82
C PHE A 68 -5.29 3.27 -3.18
N ILE A 69 -4.79 2.04 -3.23
CA ILE A 69 -4.74 1.23 -4.45
C ILE A 69 -5.67 0.03 -4.35
N ARG A 70 -6.12 -0.46 -5.50
CA ARG A 70 -6.98 -1.63 -5.66
C ARG A 70 -6.39 -2.58 -6.69
N PHE A 71 -6.39 -3.87 -6.39
CA PHE A 71 -5.90 -4.91 -7.31
C PHE A 71 -6.62 -6.25 -7.05
N PRO A 72 -6.54 -7.23 -7.97
CA PRO A 72 -7.13 -8.56 -7.78
C PRO A 72 -6.45 -9.31 -6.63
N SER A 73 -7.23 -10.01 -5.81
CA SER A 73 -6.72 -10.71 -4.62
C SER A 73 -5.62 -11.73 -4.92
N LYS A 74 -5.71 -12.40 -6.08
CA LYS A 74 -4.69 -13.33 -6.57
C LYS A 74 -3.30 -12.70 -6.76
N GLU A 75 -3.22 -11.38 -6.96
CA GLU A 75 -1.96 -10.66 -7.17
C GLU A 75 -1.43 -10.03 -5.88
N LEU A 76 -2.06 -10.28 -4.72
CA LEU A 76 -1.70 -9.67 -3.43
C LEU A 76 -0.21 -9.82 -3.10
N VAL A 77 0.31 -11.05 -3.19
CA VAL A 77 1.71 -11.34 -2.88
C VAL A 77 2.64 -10.63 -3.86
N LYS A 78 2.29 -10.59 -5.15
CA LYS A 78 3.12 -9.94 -6.19
C LYS A 78 3.17 -8.43 -6.00
N VAL A 79 2.02 -7.79 -5.79
CA VAL A 79 1.94 -6.34 -5.54
C VAL A 79 2.68 -5.97 -4.27
N TRP A 80 2.45 -6.70 -3.17
CA TRP A 80 3.09 -6.38 -1.90
C TRP A 80 4.62 -6.57 -1.96
N SER A 81 5.09 -7.68 -2.52
CA SER A 81 6.53 -7.93 -2.66
C SER A 81 7.19 -6.88 -3.55
N ALA A 82 6.57 -6.50 -4.67
CA ALA A 82 7.08 -5.49 -5.58
C ALA A 82 7.21 -4.12 -4.90
N LEU A 83 6.17 -3.68 -4.20
CA LEU A 83 6.20 -2.40 -3.49
C LEU A 83 7.24 -2.39 -2.36
N THR A 84 7.31 -3.46 -1.56
CA THR A 84 8.24 -3.54 -0.43
C THR A 84 9.70 -3.54 -0.87
N LEU A 85 10.02 -4.18 -1.99
CA LEU A 85 11.39 -4.30 -2.51
C LEU A 85 11.81 -3.15 -3.41
N PHE A 86 10.88 -2.27 -3.79
CA PHE A 86 11.19 -1.12 -4.61
C PHE A 86 12.01 -0.09 -3.83
N SER A 87 13.24 0.17 -4.29
CA SER A 87 14.24 0.97 -3.57
C SER A 87 14.72 2.21 -4.31
N SER A 88 14.44 2.35 -5.61
CA SER A 88 14.90 3.48 -6.41
C SER A 88 13.89 3.91 -7.46
N TYR A 89 13.72 5.22 -7.59
CA TYR A 89 12.91 5.85 -8.63
C TYR A 89 13.71 7.02 -9.21
N GLN A 90 14.03 6.99 -10.51
CA GLN A 90 14.84 8.02 -11.18
C GLN A 90 16.16 8.32 -10.45
N ASP A 91 16.89 7.26 -10.07
CA ASP A 91 18.16 7.33 -9.31
C ASP A 91 18.06 7.94 -7.91
N LEU A 92 16.84 8.21 -7.44
CA LEU A 92 16.57 8.65 -6.07
C LEU A 92 16.16 7.44 -5.21
N GLY A 93 16.81 7.30 -4.06
CA GLY A 93 16.44 6.29 -3.07
C GLY A 93 15.03 6.53 -2.55
N CYS A 94 14.17 5.53 -2.67
CA CYS A 94 12.78 5.62 -2.24
C CYS A 94 12.31 4.31 -1.61
N MET A 95 11.20 4.35 -0.89
CA MET A 95 10.59 3.17 -0.28
C MET A 95 9.07 3.32 -0.26
N PHE A 96 8.36 2.30 -0.72
CA PHE A 96 6.93 2.22 -0.43
C PHE A 96 6.70 1.71 0.99
N ARG A 97 5.92 2.48 1.77
CA ARG A 97 5.39 2.06 3.06
C ARG A 97 3.95 1.62 2.90
N VAL A 98 3.67 0.39 3.29
CA VAL A 98 2.31 -0.17 3.35
C VAL A 98 1.76 0.01 4.76
N TYR A 99 0.70 0.79 4.92
CA TYR A 99 0.06 1.04 6.22
C TYR A 99 -1.03 0.02 6.55
N LYS A 100 -1.82 -0.36 5.54
CA LYS A 100 -2.96 -1.23 5.72
C LYS A 100 -3.25 -2.02 4.45
N VAL A 101 -3.66 -3.27 4.63
CA VAL A 101 -4.16 -4.14 3.58
C VAL A 101 -5.52 -4.66 4.02
N THR A 102 -6.53 -4.59 3.16
CA THR A 102 -7.86 -5.09 3.50
C THR A 102 -8.65 -5.48 2.26
N PRO A 103 -9.51 -6.53 2.34
CA PRO A 103 -10.41 -6.86 1.24
C PRO A 103 -11.63 -5.92 1.13
N LEU A 104 -11.89 -5.07 2.13
CA LEU A 104 -13.06 -4.21 2.19
C LEU A 104 -12.65 -2.74 2.19
N LEU A 105 -13.13 -1.98 1.20
CA LEU A 105 -12.82 -0.54 1.06
C LEU A 105 -13.19 0.27 2.31
N ALA A 106 -14.31 -0.05 2.97
CA ALA A 106 -14.74 0.63 4.20
C ALA A 106 -13.68 0.54 5.32
N ASN A 107 -12.94 -0.57 5.38
CA ASN A 107 -11.94 -0.82 6.42
C ASN A 107 -10.63 -0.03 6.21
N LEU A 108 -10.42 0.56 5.02
CA LEU A 108 -9.23 1.40 4.78
C LEU A 108 -9.20 2.60 5.72
N ASN A 109 -10.35 3.23 5.99
CA ASN A 109 -10.45 4.39 6.89
C ASN A 109 -10.56 4.01 8.37
N LEU A 110 -10.91 2.75 8.69
CA LEU A 110 -11.06 2.28 10.08
C LEU A 110 -9.69 1.99 10.70
N ASN A 111 -9.25 2.80 11.65
CA ASN A 111 -7.96 2.58 12.31
C ASN A 111 -8.09 1.51 13.41
N SER A 112 -7.35 0.41 13.28
CA SER A 112 -7.26 -0.64 14.31
C SER A 112 -6.77 -0.11 15.66
N ASN A 113 -5.96 0.95 15.64
CA ASN A 113 -5.37 1.55 16.84
C ASN A 113 -6.37 2.37 17.69
N ILE A 114 -7.61 2.54 17.23
CA ILE A 114 -8.66 3.27 18.00
C ILE A 114 -9.26 2.35 19.07
N TYR A 115 -9.12 1.02 18.95
CA TYR A 115 -9.66 0.09 19.93
C TYR A 115 -8.84 0.11 21.22
N LYS A 116 -9.34 0.84 22.23
CA LYS A 116 -8.82 0.77 23.59
C LYS A 116 -9.45 -0.43 24.28
N HIS A 117 -8.66 -1.46 24.57
CA HIS A 117 -9.12 -2.54 25.45
C HIS A 117 -9.48 -1.93 26.81
N LYS A 118 -10.72 -2.15 27.29
CA LYS A 118 -11.03 -1.90 28.70
C LYS A 118 -10.13 -2.81 29.53
N GLU A 119 -9.41 -2.22 30.49
CA GLU A 119 -8.71 -2.99 31.50
C GLU A 119 -9.71 -3.91 32.19
N LYS A 120 -9.39 -5.19 32.32
CA LYS A 120 -10.21 -6.12 33.09
C LYS A 120 -10.24 -5.60 34.52
N GLU A 121 -11.43 -5.34 35.04
CA GLU A 121 -11.63 -5.13 36.48
C GLU A 121 -10.97 -6.31 37.19
N LYS A 122 -9.94 -6.01 38.00
CA LYS A 122 -9.31 -7.02 38.84
C LYS A 122 -10.38 -7.56 39.78
N CYS A 123 -10.65 -8.86 39.74
CA CYS A 123 -11.36 -9.50 40.83
C CYS A 123 -10.51 -9.28 42.09
N THR A 124 -10.98 -8.43 43.00
CA THR A 124 -10.46 -8.33 44.36
C THR A 124 -10.81 -9.62 45.11
N ASP A 125 -9.78 -10.22 45.71
CA ASP A 125 -9.83 -11.42 46.55
C ASP A 125 -10.78 -11.29 47.75
#